data_AF-A0A357V7Y1-F1
#
_entry.id   AF-A0A357V7Y1-F1
#
_cell.length_a   1.000
_cell.length_b   1.000
_cell.length_c   1.000
_cell.angle_alpha   90.00
_cell.angle_beta   90.00
_cell.angle_gamma   90.00
#
_symmetry.space_group_name_H-M   'P 1'
#
loop_
_entity.id
_entity.type
_entity.pdbx_description
1 polymer ?
#
loop_
_entity_poly.entity_id
_entity_poly.type
_entity_poly.pdbx_seq_one_letter_code
_entity_poly.pdbx_strand_id
1 'polypeptide(L)'
;GFYYDFARDEPFSSDDLEKMEAKMHEIVDRDSPFVREVWSRDDAIHHFKEIGEKYKAEIIQDLPDGEDIGIYRQGDWLDLCRGPHLPSTGRVGHAFKLMKLAG
;
A
#
# COMPACT_ATOMS: atom_id res chain seq x y z
N GLY A 1 -12.38 -8.75 5.11
CA GLY A 1 -11.99 -7.41 5.61
C GLY A 1 -10.50 -7.25 5.43
N PHE A 2 -9.95 -6.09 5.80
CA PHE A 2 -8.52 -5.79 5.73
C PHE A 2 -8.14 -4.85 6.88
N TYR A 3 -6.85 -4.74 7.16
CA TYR A 3 -6.27 -3.75 8.06
C TYR A 3 -4.92 -3.31 7.48
N TYR A 4 -4.41 -2.18 7.94
CA TYR A 4 -3.09 -1.69 7.59
C TYR A 4 -2.50 -1.03 8.83
N ASP A 5 -1.29 -1.44 9.21
CA ASP A 5 -0.61 -0.91 10.39
C ASP A 5 0.18 0.35 10.02
N PHE A 6 0.08 1.38 10.85
CA PHE A 6 0.77 2.64 10.64
C PHE A 6 1.65 2.95 11.85
N ALA A 7 2.94 3.11 11.60
CA ALA A 7 3.88 3.63 12.58
C ALA A 7 3.88 5.16 12.52
N ARG A 8 3.23 5.80 13.49
CA ARG A 8 3.13 7.26 13.60
C ARG A 8 3.01 7.67 15.06
N ASP A 9 3.48 8.89 15.37
CA ASP A 9 3.48 9.41 16.74
C ASP A 9 2.07 9.77 17.22
N GLU A 10 1.26 10.35 16.34
CA GLU A 10 -0.13 10.72 16.65
C GLU A 10 -1.08 9.63 16.17
N PRO A 11 -1.95 9.07 17.04
CA PRO A 11 -2.98 8.12 16.62
C PRO A 11 -3.96 8.74 15.60
N PHE A 12 -4.58 7.91 14.78
CA PHE A 12 -5.72 8.36 13.99
C PHE A 12 -6.91 8.66 14.89
N SER A 13 -7.73 9.62 14.47
CA SER A 13 -9.04 9.88 15.05
C SER A 13 -10.15 9.24 14.19
N SER A 14 -11.38 9.20 14.72
CA SER A 14 -12.54 8.80 13.92
C SER A 14 -12.79 9.75 12.74
N ASP A 15 -12.54 11.05 12.90
CA ASP A 15 -12.66 12.04 11.82
C ASP A 15 -11.64 11.80 10.70
N ASP A 16 -10.45 11.30 11.04
CA ASP A 16 -9.45 10.92 10.03
C ASP A 16 -9.91 9.72 9.22
N LEU A 17 -10.58 8.74 9.84
CA LEU A 17 -11.16 7.61 9.12
C LEU A 17 -12.22 8.06 8.12
N GLU A 18 -13.09 9.01 8.48
CA GLU A 18 -14.10 9.55 7.54
C GLU A 18 -13.44 10.24 6.35
N LYS A 19 -12.40 11.06 6.59
CA LYS A 19 -11.64 11.72 5.52
C LYS A 19 -10.90 10.73 4.65
N MET A 20 -10.31 9.68 5.23
CA MET A 20 -9.64 8.62 4.50
C MET A 20 -10.60 7.83 3.64
N GLU A 21 -11.74 7.42 4.17
CA GLU A 21 -12.77 6.68 3.43
C GLU A 21 -13.28 7.50 2.23
N ALA A 22 -13.59 8.79 2.45
CA ALA A 22 -13.95 9.70 1.37
C ALA A 22 -12.84 9.78 0.30
N LYS A 23 -11.58 9.90 0.72
CA LYS A 23 -10.44 9.94 -0.20
C LYS A 23 -10.24 8.62 -0.95
N MET A 24 -10.48 7.48 -0.31
CA MET A 24 -10.41 6.17 -0.94
C MET A 24 -11.49 6.04 -2.02
N HIS A 25 -12.71 6.51 -1.76
CA HIS A 25 -13.76 6.52 -2.79
C HIS A 25 -13.40 7.44 -3.97
N GLU A 26 -12.86 8.64 -3.74
CA GLU A 26 -12.35 9.49 -4.83
C GLU A 26 -11.26 8.80 -5.66
N ILE A 27 -10.44 7.95 -5.05
CA ILE A 27 -9.38 7.19 -5.73
C ILE A 27 -9.97 6.04 -6.55
N VAL A 28 -11.00 5.37 -6.04
CA VAL A 28 -11.76 4.36 -6.80
C VAL A 28 -12.38 4.98 -8.04
N ASP A 29 -12.98 6.17 -7.93
CA ASP A 29 -13.63 6.88 -9.04
C ASP A 29 -12.67 7.27 -10.17
N ARG A 30 -11.36 7.42 -9.88
CA ARG A 30 -10.34 7.70 -10.90
C ARG A 30 -10.02 6.50 -11.79
N ASP A 31 -10.41 5.30 -11.38
CA ASP A 31 -10.20 4.04 -12.10
C ASP A 31 -8.78 3.89 -12.70
N SER A 32 -7.76 4.21 -11.90
CA SER A 32 -6.37 4.17 -12.36
C SER A 32 -5.84 2.73 -12.34
N PRO A 33 -5.02 2.33 -13.33
CA PRO A 33 -4.52 0.97 -13.39
C PRO A 33 -3.55 0.68 -12.25
N PHE A 34 -3.57 -0.56 -11.77
CA PHE A 34 -2.48 -1.10 -10.96
C PHE A 34 -1.46 -1.76 -11.88
N VAL A 35 -0.20 -1.35 -11.79
CA VAL A 35 0.89 -1.93 -12.59
C VAL A 35 1.81 -2.71 -11.66
N ARG A 36 1.94 -4.02 -11.92
CA ARG A 36 2.91 -4.87 -11.21
C ARG A 36 4.26 -4.77 -11.91
N GLU A 37 5.27 -4.44 -11.15
CA GLU A 37 6.68 -4.42 -11.55
C GLU A 37 7.45 -5.45 -10.70
N VAL A 38 8.51 -6.02 -11.27
CA VAL A 38 9.45 -6.86 -10.52
C VAL A 38 10.76 -6.09 -10.46
N TRP A 39 11.21 -5.80 -9.24
CA TRP A 39 12.41 -5.01 -9.00
C TRP A 39 13.52 -5.89 -8.45
N SER A 40 14.76 -5.44 -8.60
CA SER A 40 15.86 -6.04 -7.86
C SER A 40 15.67 -5.76 -6.36
N ARG A 41 16.17 -6.67 -5.52
CA ARG A 41 16.12 -6.52 -4.07
C ARG A 41 16.76 -5.22 -3.61
N ASP A 42 17.93 -4.91 -4.16
CA ASP A 42 18.70 -3.73 -3.77
C ASP A 42 17.99 -2.43 -4.17
N ASP A 43 17.42 -2.37 -5.38
CA ASP A 43 16.68 -1.19 -5.85
C ASP A 43 15.42 -0.93 -5.00
N ALA A 44 14.69 -2.00 -4.66
CA ALA A 44 13.49 -1.88 -3.83
C ALA A 44 13.83 -1.45 -2.40
N ILE A 45 14.86 -2.04 -1.78
CA ILE A 45 15.35 -1.62 -0.45
C ILE A 45 15.78 -0.16 -0.48
N HIS A 46 16.54 0.24 -1.49
CA HIS A 46 17.03 1.61 -1.64
C HIS A 46 15.85 2.59 -1.73
N HIS A 47 14.91 2.34 -2.63
CA HIS A 47 13.73 3.17 -2.83
C HIS A 47 12.91 3.36 -1.54
N PHE A 48 12.55 2.27 -0.85
CA PHE A 48 11.75 2.37 0.37
C PHE A 48 12.50 3.08 1.51
N LYS A 49 13.83 2.94 1.59
CA LYS A 49 14.64 3.71 2.55
C LYS A 49 14.63 5.21 2.23
N GLU A 50 14.74 5.58 0.96
CA GLU A 50 14.76 6.98 0.55
C GLU A 50 13.45 7.72 0.86
N ILE A 51 12.31 7.06 0.69
CA ILE A 51 11.00 7.64 0.99
C ILE A 51 10.58 7.49 2.47
N GLY A 52 11.44 6.92 3.31
CA GLY A 52 11.20 6.78 4.76
C GLY A 52 10.40 5.54 5.19
N GLU A 53 10.07 4.65 4.26
CA GLU A 53 9.32 3.40 4.46
C GLU A 53 10.23 2.27 5.00
N LYS A 54 10.81 2.50 6.19
CA LYS A 54 11.80 1.60 6.79
C LYS A 54 11.30 0.17 6.96
N TYR A 55 10.05 -0.01 7.38
CA TYR A 55 9.45 -1.34 7.59
C TYR A 55 9.37 -2.15 6.30
N LYS A 56 9.05 -1.52 5.16
CA LYS A 56 9.02 -2.22 3.86
C LYS A 56 10.42 -2.65 3.45
N ALA A 57 11.43 -1.80 3.68
CA ALA A 57 12.81 -2.15 3.41
C ALA A 57 13.30 -3.32 4.28
N GLU A 58 12.95 -3.35 5.57
CA GLU A 58 13.26 -4.46 6.48
C GLU A 58 12.57 -5.76 6.04
N ILE A 59 11.28 -5.71 5.70
CA ILE A 59 10.55 -6.87 5.16
C ILE A 59 11.27 -7.45 3.95
N ILE A 60 11.72 -6.61 3.01
CA ILE A 60 12.45 -7.08 1.82
C ILE A 60 13.78 -7.72 2.21
N GLN A 61 14.49 -7.21 3.21
CA GLN A 61 15.74 -7.80 3.69
C GLN A 61 15.55 -9.19 4.27
N ASP A 62 14.42 -9.42 4.97
CA ASP A 62 14.10 -10.68 5.63
C ASP A 62 13.51 -11.75 4.69
N LEU A 63 13.16 -11.39 3.45
CA LEU A 63 12.67 -12.36 2.47
C LEU A 63 13.78 -13.36 2.08
N PRO A 64 13.45 -14.65 1.85
CA PRO A 64 14.41 -15.63 1.35
C PRO A 64 15.08 -15.19 0.04
N ASP A 65 16.34 -15.60 -0.16
CA ASP A 65 17.06 -15.34 -1.41
C ASP A 65 16.35 -15.98 -2.61
N GLY A 66 16.37 -15.29 -3.75
CA GLY A 66 15.74 -15.75 -5.00
C GLY A 66 14.23 -15.48 -5.11
N GLU A 67 13.60 -14.90 -4.09
CA GLU A 67 12.21 -14.43 -4.18
C GLU A 67 12.09 -13.15 -5.03
N ASP A 68 11.11 -13.11 -5.92
CA ASP A 68 10.77 -11.93 -6.73
C ASP A 68 10.23 -10.80 -5.83
N ILE A 69 10.80 -9.60 -5.96
CA ILE A 69 10.29 -8.42 -5.26
C ILE A 69 9.24 -7.74 -6.13
N GLY A 70 7.98 -8.08 -5.86
CA GLY A 70 6.81 -7.49 -6.51
C GLY A 70 6.47 -6.12 -5.96
N ILE A 71 6.46 -5.11 -6.84
CA ILE A 71 6.05 -3.75 -6.53
C ILE A 71 4.77 -3.44 -7.31
N TYR A 72 3.75 -2.92 -6.63
CA TYR A 72 2.52 -2.45 -7.25
C TYR A 72 2.51 -0.94 -7.30
N ARG A 73 2.44 -0.40 -8.53
CA ARG A 73 2.35 1.03 -8.81
C ARG A 73 0.90 1.44 -9.01
N GLN A 74 0.54 2.53 -8.36
CA GLN A 74 -0.71 3.26 -8.57
C GLN A 74 -0.38 4.75 -8.78
N GLY A 75 -0.21 5.17 -10.04
CA GLY A 75 0.33 6.49 -10.34
C GLY A 75 1.75 6.63 -9.77
N ASP A 76 1.96 7.61 -8.91
CA ASP A 76 3.25 7.84 -8.26
C ASP A 76 3.44 7.03 -6.96
N TRP A 77 2.38 6.40 -6.46
CA TRP A 77 2.44 5.61 -5.24
C TRP A 77 2.86 4.17 -5.52
N LEU A 78 3.70 3.62 -4.64
CA LEU A 78 4.31 2.28 -4.76
C LEU A 78 4.11 1.48 -3.47
N ASP A 79 3.73 0.21 -3.62
CA ASP A 79 3.57 -0.71 -2.51
C ASP A 79 4.27 -2.04 -2.74
N LEU A 80 4.77 -2.64 -1.66
CA LEU A 80 5.40 -3.95 -1.67
C LEU A 80 4.32 -5.02 -1.46
N CYS A 81 4.12 -5.89 -2.44
CA CYS A 81 3.17 -6.99 -2.28
C CYS A 81 3.48 -8.16 -3.22
N ARG A 82 3.14 -9.38 -2.81
CA ARG A 82 3.15 -10.56 -3.69
C ARG A 82 1.97 -10.52 -4.68
N GLY A 83 0.80 -10.06 -4.22
CA GLY A 83 -0.46 -10.00 -4.97
C GLY A 83 -1.11 -11.36 -5.24
N PRO A 84 -1.96 -11.50 -6.27
CA PRO A 84 -2.30 -10.48 -7.28
C PRO A 84 -3.21 -9.36 -6.75
N HIS A 85 -3.09 -8.17 -7.33
CA HIS A 85 -4.06 -7.08 -7.16
C HIS A 85 -5.11 -7.09 -8.28
N LEU A 86 -6.18 -6.33 -8.07
CA LEU A 86 -7.14 -6.03 -9.14
C LEU A 86 -6.47 -5.26 -10.29
N PRO A 87 -7.07 -5.24 -11.50
CA PRO A 87 -6.49 -4.52 -12.64
C PRO A 87 -6.44 -2.98 -12.49
N SER A 88 -7.37 -2.39 -11.73
CA SER A 88 -7.47 -0.95 -11.53
C SER A 88 -8.19 -0.61 -10.22
N THR A 89 -8.07 0.63 -9.76
CA THR A 89 -8.73 1.11 -8.53
C THR A 89 -10.25 1.05 -8.62
N GLY A 90 -10.83 1.28 -9.80
CA GLY A 90 -12.28 1.26 -10.01
C GLY A 90 -12.89 -0.13 -9.81
N ARG A 91 -12.10 -1.20 -10.02
CA ARG A 91 -12.53 -2.58 -9.78
C ARG A 91 -12.74 -2.91 -8.31
N VAL A 92 -12.22 -2.11 -7.39
CA VAL A 92 -12.50 -2.25 -5.95
C VAL A 92 -13.97 -1.95 -5.67
N GLY A 93 -14.55 -0.97 -6.37
CA GLY A 93 -15.90 -0.46 -6.13
C GLY A 93 -16.04 0.24 -4.77
N HIS A 94 -17.27 0.62 -4.42
CA HIS A 94 -17.57 1.36 -3.18
C HIS A 94 -18.06 0.44 -2.05
N ALA A 95 -18.03 -0.88 -2.24
CA ALA A 95 -18.51 -1.86 -1.26
C ALA A 95 -17.46 -2.15 -0.17
N PHE A 96 -16.89 -1.11 0.42
CA PHE A 96 -15.97 -1.19 1.56
C PHE A 96 -16.29 -0.10 2.59
N LYS A 97 -15.81 -0.30 3.82
CA LYS A 97 -15.96 0.65 4.93
C LYS A 97 -14.79 0.52 5.90
N LEU A 98 -14.24 1.64 6.34
CA LEU A 98 -13.27 1.71 7.42
C LEU A 98 -14.01 1.58 8.76
N MET A 99 -13.54 0.65 9.60
CA MET A 99 -14.31 0.21 10.76
C MET A 99 -13.84 0.84 12.06
N LYS A 100 -12.70 0.40 12.58
CA LYS A 100 -12.18 0.81 13.89
C LYS A 100 -10.67 0.86 13.84
N LEU A 101 -10.12 1.70 14.70
CA LEU A 101 -8.70 1.72 15.03
C LEU A 101 -8.44 0.74 16.17
N ALA A 102 -7.28 0.09 16.12
CA ALA A 102 -6.76 -0.77 17.18
C ALA A 102 -5.24 -0.61 17.20
N GLY A 103 -4.63 -0.70 18.38
CA GLY A 103 -3.20 -0.44 18.56
C GLY A 103 -2.95 0.57 19.67
#